data_AF-A0A7C5MAD2-F1
#
_entry.id   AF-A0A7C5MAD2-F1
#
_cell.length_a   1.000
_cell.length_b   1.000
_cell.length_c   1.000
_cell.angle_alpha   90.00
_cell.angle_beta   90.00
_cell.angle_gamma   90.00
#
_symmetry.space_group_name_H-M   'P 1'
#
loop_
_entity.id
_entity.type
_entity.pdbx_description
1 polymer ?
#
loop_
_entity_poly.entity_id
_entity_poly.type
_entity_poly.pdbx_seq_one_letter_code
_entity_poly.pdbx_strand_id
1 'polypeptide(L)' 'KKLFNASMNNDLNTQLELENKYQIEASNTEDYEEGVRAFLEKRKPVFKGK' A
#
# COMPACT_ATOMS: atom_id res chain seq x y z
N LYS A 1 3.17 7.07 -8.10
CA LYS A 1 3.34 8.52 -7.83
C LYS A 1 2.01 9.29 -7.68
N LYS A 2 0.83 8.67 -7.82
CA LYS A 2 -0.46 9.39 -7.73
C LYS A 2 -0.69 10.09 -6.38
N LEU A 3 -0.52 9.37 -5.27
CA LEU A 3 -0.66 9.93 -3.90
C LEU A 3 0.34 11.07 -3.63
N PHE A 4 1.60 10.89 -4.00
CA PHE A 4 2.64 11.91 -3.85
C PHE A 4 2.36 13.18 -4.66
N ASN A 5 1.78 13.04 -5.85
CA ASN A 5 1.39 14.21 -6.64
C ASN A 5 0.15 14.90 -6.05
N ALA A 6 -0.78 14.14 -5.46
CA ALA A 6 -1.97 14.67 -4.80
C ALA A 6 -1.64 15.42 -3.50
N SER A 7 -0.63 14.96 -2.75
CA SER A 7 -0.20 15.60 -1.49
C SER A 7 0.32 17.02 -1.65
N MET A 8 0.66 17.45 -2.88
CA MET A 8 1.07 18.83 -3.14
C MET A 8 -0.09 19.83 -3.08
N ASN A 9 -1.34 19.35 -3.21
CA ASN A 9 -2.54 20.19 -3.25
C ASN A 9 -3.54 19.88 -2.14
N ASN A 10 -3.48 18.67 -1.57
CA ASN A 10 -4.35 18.26 -0.47
C ASN A 10 -3.88 18.84 0.87
N ASP A 11 -4.83 19.20 1.73
CA ASP A 11 -4.54 19.32 3.15
C ASP A 11 -4.25 17.96 3.78
N LEU A 12 -3.72 17.99 5.00
CA LEU A 12 -3.27 16.79 5.71
C LEU A 12 -4.39 15.76 5.90
N ASN A 13 -5.59 16.20 6.27
CA ASN A 13 -6.69 15.27 6.55
C ASN A 13 -7.15 14.58 5.27
N THR A 14 -7.32 15.35 4.20
CA THR A 14 -7.70 14.84 2.88
C THR A 14 -6.66 13.84 2.35
N GLN A 15 -5.38 14.14 2.55
CA GLN A 15 -4.31 13.23 2.13
C GLN A 15 -4.30 11.93 2.95
N LEU A 16 -4.50 12.00 4.27
CA LEU A 16 -4.55 10.82 5.14
C LEU A 16 -5.74 9.91 4.81
N GLU A 17 -6.91 10.48 4.51
CA GLU A 17 -8.07 9.70 4.05
C GLU A 17 -7.80 9.01 2.72
N LEU A 18 -7.17 9.73 1.78
CA LEU A 18 -6.79 9.18 0.49
C LEU A 18 -5.78 8.04 0.64
N GLU A 19 -4.76 8.22 1.48
CA GLU A 19 -3.78 7.18 1.82
C GLU A 19 -4.45 5.97 2.44
N ASN A 20 -5.33 6.15 3.42
CA ASN A 20 -6.06 5.06 4.07
C ASN A 20 -6.85 4.22 3.04
N LYS A 21 -7.59 4.88 2.14
CA LYS A 21 -8.32 4.19 1.08
C LYS A 21 -7.40 3.34 0.20
N TYR A 22 -6.30 3.91 -0.29
CA TYR A 22 -5.36 3.17 -1.14
C TYR A 22 -4.62 2.07 -0.37
N GLN A 23 -4.36 2.26 0.92
CA GLN A 23 -3.79 1.23 1.77
C GLN A 23 -4.73 0.03 1.86
N ILE A 24 -6.03 0.25 2.11
CA ILE A 24 -7.05 -0.81 2.14
C ILE A 24 -7.14 -1.52 0.79
N GLU A 25 -7.14 -0.79 -0.32
CA GLU A 25 -7.15 -1.40 -1.65
C GLU A 25 -5.90 -2.27 -1.89
N ALA A 26 -4.71 -1.78 -1.51
CA ALA A 26 -3.47 -2.54 -1.62
C ALA A 26 -3.44 -3.76 -0.69
N SER A 27 -4.06 -3.68 0.50
CA SER A 27 -4.17 -4.78 1.45
C SER A 27 -4.89 -6.01 0.90
N ASN A 28 -5.74 -5.84 -0.12
CA ASN A 28 -6.49 -6.93 -0.74
C ASN A 28 -5.75 -7.61 -1.90
N THR A 29 -4.48 -7.26 -2.14
CA THR A 29 -3.67 -7.85 -3.23
C THR A 29 -2.95 -9.11 -2.75
N GLU A 30 -2.72 -10.05 -3.66
CA GLU A 30 -1.94 -11.26 -3.36
C GLU A 30 -0.51 -10.89 -2.93
N ASP A 31 0.04 -9.83 -3.51
CA ASP A 31 1.37 -9.31 -3.18
C ASP A 31 1.46 -8.77 -1.74
N TYR A 32 0.38 -8.14 -1.24
CA TYR A 32 0.35 -7.70 0.15
C TYR A 32 0.37 -8.89 1.12
N GLU A 33 -0.48 -9.89 0.89
CA GLU A 33 -0.51 -11.10 1.70
C GLU A 33 0.83 -11.85 1.67
N GLU A 34 1.45 -11.96 0.49
CA GLU A 34 2.77 -12.57 0.31
C GLU A 34 3.87 -11.79 1.04
N GLY A 35 3.84 -10.46 0.98
CA GLY A 35 4.77 -9.61 1.71
C GLY A 35 4.68 -9.82 3.23
N VAL A 36 3.46 -9.84 3.76
CA VAL A 36 3.21 -10.09 5.19
C VAL A 36 3.66 -11.50 5.60
N ARG A 37 3.28 -12.52 4.83
CA ARG A 37 3.66 -13.92 5.08
C ARG A 37 5.16 -14.10 5.04
N ALA A 38 5.83 -13.58 4.00
CA ALA A 38 7.27 -13.67 3.86
C ALA A 38 8.02 -12.96 4.99
N PHE A 39 7.50 -11.83 5.48
CA PHE A 39 8.03 -11.13 6.64
C PHE A 39 7.93 -11.98 7.92
N LEU A 40 6.76 -12.55 8.18
CA LEU A 40 6.55 -13.44 9.34
C LEU A 40 7.43 -14.70 9.28
N GLU A 41 7.57 -15.27 8.09
CA GLU A 41 8.38 -16.47 7.83
C GLU A 41 9.89 -16.17 7.67
N LYS A 42 10.30 -14.89 7.74
CA LYS A 42 11.69 -14.43 7.54
C LYS A 42 12.32 -14.94 6.23
N ARG A 43 11.55 -14.98 5.16
CA ARG A 43 12.00 -15.34 3.81
C ARG A 43 11.86 -14.19 2.84
N LYS A 44 12.45 -14.32 1.66
CA LYS A 44 12.28 -13.34 0.59
C LYS A 44 10.86 -13.46 0.00
N PRO A 45 10.10 -12.35 -0.13
CA PRO A 45 8.80 -12.37 -0.80
C PRO A 45 8.94 -12.55 -2.31
N VAL A 46 7.94 -13.19 -2.93
CA VAL A 46 7.83 -13.36 -4.39
C VAL A 46 6.61 -12.60 -4.91
N PHE A 47 6.80 -11.33 -5.25
CA PHE A 47 5.76 -10.48 -5.79
C PHE A 47 5.47 -10.81 -7.26
N LYS A 48 4.18 -10.90 -7.61
CA LYS A 48 3.67 -11.22 -8.95
C LYS A 48 3.05 -10.01 -9.66
N GLY A 49 2.93 -8.86 -8.98
CA GLY A 49 2.32 -7.64 -9.50
C GLY A 49 0.80 -7.73 -9.61
N LYS A 50 0.16 -8.51 -8.73
CA LYS A 50 -1.29 -8.75 -8.72
C LYS A 50 -1.90 -8.47 -7.36
#